data_AF-A0A2V8N394-F1
#
_entry.id   AF-A0A2V8N394-F1
#
_cell.length_a   1.000
_cell.length_b   1.000
_cell.length_c   1.000
_cell.angle_alpha   90.00
_cell.angle_beta   90.00
_cell.angle_gamma   90.00
#
_symmetry.space_group_name_H-M   'P 1'
#
loop_
_entity.id
_entity.type
_entity.pdbx_description
1 polymer ?
#
loop_
_entity_poly.entity_id
_entity_poly.type
_entity_poly.pdbx_seq_one_letter_code
_entity_poly.pdbx_strand_id
1 'polypeptide(L)'
;MNSLIAILMLVLPLWMRQTDERPPYVREADRIEEEFRRYRDRLNAFFTLLRSMVDQQPPGTAAILPRLQQQDAPPPASSRFGYGVLPRLVDGPPPANPPVSVFSYSWPITDGYITGETIKLDQAEAALRNLSNISSEEKTPLIGNLILEYRKLLANQRTIDQYIQYNQFWQHAIAQDRPRFDQLTKVYELMKSDEPDTAQAIREVLGKPAVPSFVKIDRSKPDWVIVLVPVYTDIQDDEFLAQAKSAIEELWQVRDGDLTYLLALEIRKVPPVAERGERIDVRAHAGRFPEDGAVFTTGAQATHSLVGRYVALAPGDLPRRTLAHEFGHVLGFRDGYIRGYRDLGERGFEILELTSVFDDIMSAPREGRVQAAHFRLILDSREGK
;
A
#
# COMPACT_ATOMS: atom_id res chain seq x y z
N MET A 1 -60.82 18.77 58.37
CA MET A 1 -61.17 19.58 57.19
C MET A 1 -59.92 19.72 56.33
N ASN A 2 -60.00 19.25 55.07
CA ASN A 2 -59.15 19.55 53.89
C ASN A 2 -57.65 19.17 54.02
N SER A 3 -57.05 18.24 53.29
CA SER A 3 -56.96 17.95 51.83
C SER A 3 -55.46 17.93 51.47
N LEU A 4 -54.95 16.76 51.02
CA LEU A 4 -54.34 16.50 49.70
C LEU A 4 -52.89 17.01 49.47
N ILE A 5 -51.98 16.07 49.18
CA ILE A 5 -51.25 15.91 47.90
C ILE A 5 -50.15 14.86 48.09
N ALA A 6 -50.27 13.74 47.36
CA ALA A 6 -49.23 12.74 47.18
C ALA A 6 -48.35 13.17 45.99
N ILE A 7 -47.03 13.25 46.19
CA ILE A 7 -46.04 13.43 45.11
C ILE A 7 -45.28 12.11 44.94
N LEU A 8 -45.58 11.45 43.83
CA LEU A 8 -44.87 10.29 43.31
C LEU A 8 -43.60 10.82 42.61
N MET A 9 -42.42 10.67 43.21
CA MET A 9 -41.15 10.95 42.53
C MET A 9 -40.74 9.73 41.69
N LEU A 10 -40.84 9.88 40.37
CA LEU A 10 -40.20 9.02 39.38
C LEU A 10 -38.67 9.14 39.53
N VAL A 11 -38.00 8.04 39.88
CA VAL A 11 -36.56 7.87 39.69
C VAL A 11 -36.34 7.22 38.33
N LEU A 12 -36.01 8.02 37.31
CA LEU A 12 -35.50 7.52 36.03
C LEU A 12 -34.02 7.19 36.20
N PRO A 13 -33.54 5.98 35.85
CA PRO A 13 -32.12 5.73 35.79
C PRO A 13 -31.58 6.39 34.50
N LEU A 14 -30.81 7.46 34.68
CA LEU A 14 -29.93 8.00 33.65
C LEU A 14 -28.87 6.93 33.35
N TRP A 15 -29.16 6.05 32.38
CA TRP A 15 -28.10 5.30 31.72
C TRP A 15 -27.28 6.30 30.93
N MET A 16 -26.23 6.83 31.56
CA MET A 16 -25.14 7.52 30.88
C MET A 16 -24.61 6.54 29.82
N ARG A 17 -25.00 6.79 28.57
CA ARG A 17 -24.35 6.27 27.38
C ARG A 17 -22.90 6.72 27.50
N GLN A 18 -21.98 5.82 27.87
CA GLN A 18 -20.55 6.06 27.70
C GLN A 18 -20.35 6.32 26.21
N THR A 19 -20.24 7.60 25.85
CA THR A 19 -19.86 7.99 24.50
C THR A 19 -18.44 7.49 24.31
N ASP A 20 -18.27 6.57 23.36
CA ASP A 20 -16.94 6.09 22.98
C ASP A 20 -16.08 7.29 22.56
N GLU A 21 -15.15 7.68 23.44
CA GLU A 21 -14.34 8.91 23.29
C GLU A 21 -13.30 8.81 22.17
N ARG A 22 -13.15 7.65 21.53
CA ARG A 22 -12.22 7.46 20.42
C ARG A 22 -12.60 8.32 19.22
N PRO A 23 -11.62 8.78 18.40
CA PRO A 23 -11.91 9.56 17.20
C PRO A 23 -12.88 8.85 16.26
N PRO A 24 -13.77 9.56 15.55
CA PRO A 24 -14.79 8.92 14.71
C PRO A 24 -14.23 7.97 13.65
N TYR A 25 -13.11 8.33 13.01
CA TYR A 25 -12.46 7.48 12.01
C TYR A 25 -11.95 6.14 12.58
N VAL A 26 -11.62 6.08 13.88
CA VAL A 26 -11.19 4.86 14.56
C VAL A 26 -12.39 3.96 14.84
N ARG A 27 -13.50 4.54 15.30
CA ARG A 27 -14.74 3.78 15.53
C ARG A 27 -15.28 3.18 14.24
N GLU A 28 -15.23 3.95 13.15
CA GLU A 28 -15.63 3.45 11.83
C GLU A 28 -14.67 2.37 11.31
N ALA A 29 -13.35 2.50 11.56
CA ALA A 29 -12.38 1.44 11.23
C ALA A 29 -12.72 0.13 11.93
N ASP A 30 -12.99 0.16 13.25
CA ASP A 30 -13.34 -1.02 14.04
C ASP A 30 -14.61 -1.71 13.50
N ARG A 31 -15.63 -0.92 13.14
CA ARG A 31 -16.88 -1.43 12.53
C ARG A 31 -16.59 -2.15 11.21
N ILE A 32 -15.83 -1.52 10.32
CA ILE A 32 -15.48 -2.08 9.01
C ILE A 32 -14.64 -3.35 9.16
N GLU A 33 -13.67 -3.37 10.07
CA GLU A 33 -12.88 -4.57 10.36
C GLU A 33 -13.75 -5.71 10.88
N GLU A 34 -14.73 -5.42 11.75
CA GLU A 34 -15.64 -6.44 12.26
C GLU A 34 -16.50 -7.02 11.14
N GLU A 35 -17.05 -6.18 10.27
CA GLU A 35 -17.82 -6.61 9.10
C GLU A 35 -16.99 -7.44 8.13
N PHE A 36 -15.77 -7.00 7.83
CA PHE A 36 -14.84 -7.74 6.97
C PHE A 36 -14.43 -9.07 7.59
N ARG A 37 -14.24 -9.13 8.91
CA ARG A 37 -13.97 -10.38 9.63
C ARG A 37 -15.13 -11.37 9.48
N ARG A 38 -16.37 -10.92 9.68
CA ARG A 38 -17.57 -11.75 9.46
C ARG A 38 -17.64 -12.25 8.01
N TYR A 39 -17.39 -11.39 7.02
CA TYR A 39 -17.32 -11.78 5.62
C TYR A 39 -16.26 -12.87 5.37
N ARG A 40 -15.05 -12.69 5.88
CA ARG A 40 -13.95 -13.67 5.73
C ARG A 40 -14.29 -15.02 6.36
N ASP A 41 -14.87 -15.01 7.56
CA ASP A 41 -15.24 -16.23 8.26
C ASP A 41 -16.32 -17.00 7.47
N ARG A 42 -17.28 -16.29 6.88
CA ARG A 42 -18.28 -16.88 5.97
C ARG A 42 -17.66 -17.43 4.69
N LEU A 43 -16.75 -16.69 4.06
CA LEU A 43 -16.06 -17.16 2.84
C LEU A 43 -15.25 -18.43 3.11
N ASN A 44 -14.64 -18.55 4.29
CA ASN A 44 -13.92 -19.74 4.71
C ASN A 44 -14.87 -20.94 4.96
N ALA A 45 -16.04 -20.69 5.57
CA ALA A 45 -17.08 -21.72 5.71
C ALA A 45 -17.59 -22.18 4.33
N PHE A 46 -17.84 -21.25 3.41
CA PHE A 46 -18.24 -21.55 2.04
C PHE A 46 -17.19 -22.39 1.30
N PHE A 47 -15.90 -22.05 1.40
CA PHE A 47 -14.81 -22.87 0.85
C PHE A 47 -14.86 -24.31 1.36
N THR A 48 -15.02 -24.48 2.68
CA THR A 48 -15.06 -25.81 3.32
C THR A 48 -16.23 -26.64 2.78
N LEU A 49 -17.41 -26.03 2.66
CA LEU A 49 -18.60 -26.69 2.11
C LEU A 49 -18.43 -27.03 0.63
N LEU A 50 -17.96 -26.09 -0.18
CA LEU A 50 -17.76 -26.28 -1.62
C LEU A 50 -16.73 -27.39 -1.89
N ARG A 51 -15.61 -27.38 -1.16
CA ARG A 51 -14.60 -28.44 -1.27
C ARG A 51 -15.15 -29.80 -0.87
N SER A 52 -15.83 -29.89 0.28
CA SER A 52 -16.46 -31.15 0.71
C SER A 52 -17.45 -31.67 -0.35
N MET A 53 -18.16 -30.78 -1.04
CA MET A 53 -19.09 -31.17 -2.10
C MET A 53 -18.38 -31.69 -3.35
N VAL A 54 -17.26 -31.07 -3.74
CA VAL A 54 -16.40 -31.56 -4.84
C VAL A 54 -15.83 -32.94 -4.51
N ASP A 55 -15.35 -33.13 -3.28
CA ASP A 55 -14.77 -34.39 -2.80
C ASP A 55 -15.79 -35.54 -2.75
N GLN A 56 -17.09 -35.22 -2.64
CA GLN A 56 -18.19 -36.19 -2.66
C GLN A 56 -18.71 -36.53 -4.07
N GLN A 57 -18.23 -35.87 -5.12
CA GLN A 57 -18.66 -36.18 -6.49
C GLN A 57 -18.11 -37.53 -6.98
N PRO A 58 -18.83 -38.25 -7.87
CA PRO A 58 -18.30 -39.46 -8.48
C PRO A 58 -16.94 -39.20 -9.17
N PRO A 59 -16.01 -40.19 -9.19
CA PRO A 59 -14.65 -39.99 -9.70
C PRO A 59 -14.56 -39.39 -11.10
N GLY A 60 -15.49 -39.73 -12.00
CA GLY A 60 -15.56 -39.17 -13.35
C GLY A 60 -15.89 -37.68 -13.37
N THR A 61 -16.78 -37.23 -12.50
CA THR A 61 -17.15 -35.80 -12.35
C THR A 61 -16.08 -35.03 -11.59
N ALA A 62 -15.52 -35.60 -10.53
CA ALA A 62 -14.44 -34.97 -9.76
C ALA A 62 -13.18 -34.72 -10.62
N ALA A 63 -12.91 -35.59 -11.61
CA ALA A 63 -11.76 -35.46 -12.49
C ALA A 63 -11.82 -34.25 -13.45
N ILE A 64 -13.04 -33.79 -13.80
CA ILE A 64 -13.24 -32.67 -14.74
C ILE A 64 -13.47 -31.33 -14.04
N LEU A 65 -13.73 -31.34 -12.73
CA LEU A 65 -13.87 -30.11 -11.94
C LEU A 65 -12.48 -29.50 -11.61
N PRO A 66 -12.35 -28.17 -11.61
CA PRO A 66 -11.14 -27.52 -11.12
C PRO A 66 -10.87 -27.94 -9.67
N ARG A 67 -9.65 -28.40 -9.37
CA ARG A 67 -9.29 -28.80 -8.00
C ARG A 67 -9.29 -27.59 -7.06
N LEU A 68 -9.91 -27.76 -5.90
CA LEU A 68 -9.77 -26.89 -4.73
C LEU A 68 -8.84 -27.59 -3.72
N GLN A 69 -7.64 -27.06 -3.55
CA GLN A 69 -6.63 -27.57 -2.62
C GLN A 69 -6.63 -26.74 -1.33
N GLN A 70 -6.01 -27.26 -0.26
CA GLN A 70 -5.91 -26.52 1.00
C GLN A 70 -5.19 -25.17 0.83
N GLN A 71 -4.26 -25.07 -0.11
CA GLN A 71 -3.57 -23.82 -0.46
C GLN A 71 -4.49 -22.77 -1.12
N ASP A 72 -5.64 -23.19 -1.64
CA ASP A 72 -6.66 -22.30 -2.19
C ASP A 72 -7.59 -21.75 -1.09
N ALA A 73 -7.48 -22.24 0.15
CA ALA A 73 -8.23 -21.70 1.27
C ALA A 73 -7.89 -20.21 1.49
N PRO A 74 -8.79 -19.42 2.09
CA PRO A 74 -8.47 -18.05 2.45
C PRO A 74 -7.20 -18.03 3.31
N PRO A 75 -6.18 -17.23 2.96
CA PRO A 75 -4.96 -17.21 3.74
C PRO A 75 -5.30 -16.82 5.19
N PRO A 76 -4.66 -17.43 6.19
CA PRO A 76 -4.70 -16.88 7.55
C PRO A 76 -4.25 -15.41 7.47
N ALA A 77 -4.81 -14.56 8.34
CA ALA A 77 -4.47 -13.13 8.40
C ALA A 77 -2.95 -12.95 8.24
N SER A 78 -2.54 -12.29 7.16
CA SER A 78 -1.21 -12.51 6.59
C SER A 78 -0.10 -12.09 7.55
N SER A 79 0.68 -13.07 8.00
CA SER A 79 2.02 -12.85 8.53
C SER A 79 3.05 -13.24 7.46
N ARG A 80 3.05 -12.55 6.31
CA ARG A 80 4.16 -12.66 5.33
C ARG A 80 5.34 -11.78 5.78
N PHE A 81 5.71 -11.89 7.04
CA PHE A 81 6.96 -11.31 7.53
C PHE A 81 8.11 -12.20 7.09
N GLY A 82 9.31 -11.62 7.02
CA GLY A 82 10.50 -12.42 6.83
C GLY A 82 11.73 -11.57 6.65
N TYR A 83 12.47 -11.34 7.73
CA TYR A 83 13.85 -10.91 7.64
C TYR A 83 14.66 -11.89 6.76
N GLY A 84 15.58 -11.40 5.94
CA GLY A 84 16.35 -12.20 5.00
C GLY A 84 15.55 -12.88 3.88
N VAL A 85 14.27 -12.55 3.70
CA VAL A 85 13.47 -13.02 2.55
C VAL A 85 13.49 -11.94 1.47
N LEU A 86 14.15 -12.23 0.35
CA LEU A 86 14.33 -11.29 -0.74
C LEU A 86 13.16 -11.36 -1.73
N PRO A 87 12.74 -10.21 -2.28
CA PRO A 87 11.83 -10.20 -3.40
C PRO A 87 12.51 -10.68 -4.68
N ARG A 88 11.72 -11.08 -5.67
CA ARG A 88 12.19 -11.25 -7.04
C ARG A 88 12.04 -9.91 -7.78
N LEU A 89 13.13 -9.38 -8.31
CA LEU A 89 13.06 -8.18 -9.14
C LEU A 89 12.47 -8.54 -10.50
N VAL A 90 11.37 -7.89 -10.85
CA VAL A 90 10.66 -8.13 -12.12
C VAL A 90 10.64 -6.87 -12.96
N ASP A 91 10.52 -7.04 -14.27
CA ASP A 91 10.28 -5.92 -15.16
C ASP A 91 8.85 -5.40 -14.95
N GLY A 92 8.75 -4.08 -14.83
CA GLY A 92 7.46 -3.40 -14.82
C GLY A 92 6.92 -3.22 -16.25
N PRO A 93 5.66 -2.81 -16.40
CA PRO A 93 5.17 -2.35 -17.69
C PRO A 93 6.06 -1.20 -18.22
N PRO A 94 6.16 -1.04 -19.55
CA PRO A 94 6.92 0.06 -20.13
C PRO A 94 6.36 1.40 -19.64
N PRO A 95 7.22 2.44 -19.53
CA PRO A 95 6.76 3.76 -19.13
C PRO A 95 5.70 4.25 -20.11
N ALA A 96 4.54 4.59 -19.57
CA ALA A 96 3.45 5.24 -20.27
C ALA A 96 3.23 6.63 -19.64
N ASN A 97 2.61 7.52 -20.39
CA ASN A 97 2.11 8.79 -19.87
C ASN A 97 0.61 8.60 -19.70
N PRO A 98 0.13 7.86 -18.68
CA PRO A 98 -1.31 7.72 -18.53
C PRO A 98 -1.92 9.07 -18.19
N PRO A 99 -3.22 9.22 -18.43
CA PRO A 99 -3.94 10.36 -17.91
C PRO A 99 -3.79 10.42 -16.38
N VAL A 100 -3.79 11.64 -15.86
CA VAL A 100 -3.91 11.89 -14.42
C VAL A 100 -5.04 11.04 -13.87
N SER A 101 -4.72 10.15 -12.95
CA SER A 101 -5.67 9.20 -12.39
C SER A 101 -6.17 9.71 -11.05
N VAL A 102 -7.48 9.72 -10.89
CA VAL A 102 -8.15 10.16 -9.67
C VAL A 102 -8.62 8.93 -8.91
N PHE A 103 -8.10 8.75 -7.70
CA PHE A 103 -8.54 7.71 -6.78
C PHE A 103 -9.19 8.33 -5.56
N SER A 104 -10.19 7.61 -5.02
CA SER A 104 -10.82 7.95 -3.76
C SER A 104 -10.87 6.72 -2.87
N TYR A 105 -10.49 6.88 -1.61
CA TYR A 105 -10.56 5.87 -0.58
C TYR A 105 -11.29 6.43 0.64
N SER A 106 -12.21 5.66 1.19
CA SER A 106 -12.87 6.01 2.45
C SER A 106 -13.43 4.75 3.11
N TRP A 107 -13.81 4.87 4.38
CA TRP A 107 -14.61 3.84 5.03
C TRP A 107 -15.91 3.53 4.29
N PRO A 108 -16.75 4.51 3.90
CA PRO A 108 -17.91 4.26 3.05
C PRO A 108 -17.65 3.48 1.76
N ILE A 109 -16.55 3.78 1.06
CA ILE A 109 -16.19 3.07 -0.16
C ILE A 109 -15.84 1.61 0.16
N THR A 110 -15.01 1.40 1.20
CA THR A 110 -14.60 0.05 1.64
C THR A 110 -15.81 -0.79 2.10
N ASP A 111 -16.73 -0.17 2.84
CA ASP A 111 -18.02 -0.75 3.25
C ASP A 111 -18.84 -1.21 2.03
N GLY A 112 -18.91 -0.37 1.00
CA GLY A 112 -19.57 -0.71 -0.27
C GLY A 112 -18.96 -1.94 -0.95
N TYR A 113 -17.63 -2.08 -0.94
CA TYR A 113 -16.96 -3.28 -1.45
C TYR A 113 -17.31 -4.53 -0.63
N ILE A 114 -17.25 -4.45 0.72
CA ILE A 114 -17.61 -5.56 1.60
C ILE A 114 -19.06 -5.97 1.38
N THR A 115 -19.98 -5.01 1.30
CA THR A 115 -21.40 -5.25 1.04
C THR A 115 -21.61 -5.95 -0.31
N GLY A 116 -20.97 -5.45 -1.37
CA GLY A 116 -21.06 -6.05 -2.70
C GLY A 116 -20.53 -7.49 -2.74
N GLU A 117 -19.40 -7.77 -2.11
CA GLU A 117 -18.86 -9.13 -2.02
C GLU A 117 -19.70 -10.04 -1.13
N THR A 118 -20.33 -9.49 -0.07
CA THR A 118 -21.27 -10.24 0.78
C THR A 118 -22.50 -10.69 0.00
N ILE A 119 -23.08 -9.83 -0.85
CA ILE A 119 -24.21 -10.18 -1.73
C ILE A 119 -23.81 -11.31 -2.70
N LYS A 120 -22.62 -11.24 -3.30
CA LYS A 120 -22.11 -12.30 -4.20
C LYS A 120 -21.93 -13.62 -3.45
N LEU A 121 -21.41 -13.57 -2.23
CA LEU A 121 -21.27 -14.74 -1.37
C LEU A 121 -22.64 -15.33 -1.00
N ASP A 122 -23.63 -14.50 -0.67
CA ASP A 122 -25.01 -14.95 -0.38
C ASP A 122 -25.61 -15.71 -1.58
N GLN A 123 -25.40 -15.19 -2.80
CA GLN A 123 -25.85 -15.83 -4.03
C GLN A 123 -25.13 -17.18 -4.27
N ALA A 124 -23.81 -17.23 -4.08
CA ALA A 124 -23.02 -18.44 -4.24
C ALA A 124 -23.42 -19.52 -3.21
N GLU A 125 -23.64 -19.13 -1.95
CA GLU A 125 -24.14 -20.02 -0.90
C GLU A 125 -25.55 -20.54 -1.22
N ALA A 126 -26.45 -19.69 -1.72
CA ALA A 126 -27.79 -20.09 -2.11
C ALA A 126 -27.78 -21.08 -3.28
N ALA A 127 -26.95 -20.82 -4.29
CA ALA A 127 -26.74 -21.74 -5.41
C ALA A 127 -26.18 -23.09 -4.93
N LEU A 128 -25.21 -23.09 -4.01
CA LEU A 128 -24.66 -24.31 -3.41
C LEU A 128 -25.74 -25.12 -2.67
N ARG A 129 -26.61 -24.46 -1.89
CA ARG A 129 -27.72 -25.12 -1.18
C ARG A 129 -28.74 -25.75 -2.13
N ASN A 130 -28.98 -25.13 -3.29
CA ASN A 130 -29.96 -25.63 -4.26
C ASN A 130 -29.46 -26.82 -5.10
N LEU A 131 -28.17 -27.16 -5.04
CA LEU A 131 -27.59 -28.28 -5.81
C LEU A 131 -28.19 -29.64 -5.46
N SER A 132 -28.76 -29.83 -4.27
CA SER A 132 -29.44 -31.09 -3.92
C SER A 132 -30.64 -31.39 -4.81
N ASN A 133 -31.28 -30.35 -5.36
CA ASN A 133 -32.55 -30.44 -6.09
C ASN A 133 -32.38 -30.45 -7.62
N ILE A 134 -31.14 -30.39 -8.09
CA ILE A 134 -30.78 -30.31 -9.52
C ILE A 134 -30.42 -31.71 -10.03
N SER A 135 -30.60 -31.97 -11.32
CA SER A 135 -30.19 -33.23 -11.95
C SER A 135 -28.67 -33.40 -11.94
N SER A 136 -28.17 -34.64 -11.96
CA SER A 136 -26.72 -34.90 -11.96
C SER A 136 -25.98 -34.30 -13.16
N GLU A 137 -26.64 -34.17 -14.32
CA GLU A 137 -26.05 -33.58 -15.53
C GLU A 137 -25.83 -32.06 -15.37
N GLU A 138 -26.76 -31.37 -14.71
CA GLU A 138 -26.70 -29.91 -14.50
C GLU A 138 -25.83 -29.51 -13.29
N LYS A 139 -25.58 -30.43 -12.34
CA LYS A 139 -24.75 -30.15 -11.15
C LYS A 139 -23.32 -29.81 -11.49
N THR A 140 -22.71 -30.54 -12.43
CA THR A 140 -21.29 -30.40 -12.77
C THR A 140 -20.92 -28.98 -13.23
N PRO A 141 -21.58 -28.38 -14.25
CA PRO A 141 -21.27 -27.02 -14.67
C PRO A 141 -21.52 -25.99 -13.58
N LEU A 142 -22.54 -26.20 -12.73
CA LEU A 142 -22.83 -25.29 -11.64
C LEU A 142 -21.74 -25.31 -10.56
N ILE A 143 -21.23 -26.50 -10.18
CA ILE A 143 -20.09 -26.61 -9.26
C ILE A 143 -18.85 -25.95 -9.84
N GLY A 144 -18.57 -26.17 -11.14
CA GLY A 144 -17.46 -25.51 -11.84
C GLY A 144 -17.55 -23.98 -11.76
N ASN A 145 -18.73 -23.41 -11.98
CA ASN A 145 -18.97 -21.97 -11.85
C ASN A 145 -18.78 -21.47 -10.42
N LEU A 146 -19.26 -22.21 -9.41
CA LEU A 146 -19.06 -21.84 -7.99
C LEU A 146 -17.58 -21.80 -7.61
N ILE A 147 -16.75 -22.67 -8.17
CA ILE A 147 -15.30 -22.66 -7.95
C ILE A 147 -14.65 -21.40 -8.57
N LEU A 148 -15.08 -20.99 -9.77
CA LEU A 148 -14.59 -19.76 -10.40
C LEU A 148 -15.03 -18.52 -9.61
N GLU A 149 -16.29 -18.47 -9.17
CA GLU A 149 -16.78 -17.37 -8.33
C GLU A 149 -16.09 -17.31 -6.97
N TYR A 150 -15.83 -18.46 -6.33
CA TYR A 150 -15.02 -18.53 -5.11
C TYR A 150 -13.64 -17.88 -5.29
N ARG A 151 -12.95 -18.20 -6.39
CA ARG A 151 -11.61 -17.63 -6.68
C ARG A 151 -11.67 -16.11 -6.87
N LYS A 152 -12.73 -15.57 -7.47
CA LYS A 152 -12.95 -14.13 -7.59
C LYS A 152 -13.18 -13.49 -6.21
N LEU A 153 -14.06 -14.07 -5.39
CA LEU A 153 -14.31 -13.62 -4.02
C LEU A 153 -13.01 -13.58 -3.19
N LEU A 154 -12.19 -14.64 -3.30
CA LEU A 154 -10.90 -14.72 -2.62
C LEU A 154 -9.89 -13.66 -3.10
N ALA A 155 -9.85 -13.36 -4.40
CA ALA A 155 -9.01 -12.30 -4.92
C ALA A 155 -9.46 -10.92 -4.40
N ASN A 156 -10.77 -10.66 -4.40
CA ASN A 156 -11.35 -9.42 -3.92
C ASN A 156 -11.18 -9.24 -2.40
N GLN A 157 -11.16 -10.32 -1.62
CA GLN A 157 -10.83 -10.27 -0.20
C GLN A 157 -9.46 -9.60 0.04
N ARG A 158 -8.44 -9.90 -0.78
CA ARG A 158 -7.11 -9.27 -0.65
C ARG A 158 -7.16 -7.77 -0.94
N THR A 159 -7.95 -7.37 -1.92
CA THR A 159 -8.16 -5.95 -2.26
C THR A 159 -8.84 -5.22 -1.10
N ILE A 160 -9.87 -5.80 -0.49
CA ILE A 160 -10.55 -5.18 0.66
C ILE A 160 -9.59 -5.04 1.85
N ASP A 161 -8.81 -6.07 2.15
CA ASP A 161 -7.81 -6.02 3.22
C ASP A 161 -6.78 -4.90 3.01
N GLN A 162 -6.30 -4.72 1.77
CA GLN A 162 -5.44 -3.60 1.39
C GLN A 162 -6.13 -2.25 1.58
N TYR A 163 -7.41 -2.14 1.24
CA TYR A 163 -8.17 -0.88 1.41
C TYR A 163 -8.37 -0.54 2.88
N ILE A 164 -8.60 -1.54 3.73
CA ILE A 164 -8.68 -1.34 5.19
C ILE A 164 -7.35 -0.80 5.71
N GLN A 165 -6.24 -1.49 5.41
CA GLN A 165 -4.90 -1.06 5.84
C GLN A 165 -4.56 0.36 5.34
N TYR A 166 -4.88 0.65 4.07
CA TYR A 166 -4.66 1.96 3.47
C TYR A 166 -5.47 3.06 4.16
N ASN A 167 -6.76 2.82 4.41
CA ASN A 167 -7.60 3.77 5.15
C ASN A 167 -7.08 3.98 6.57
N GLN A 168 -6.74 2.93 7.32
CA GLN A 168 -6.21 3.09 8.69
C GLN A 168 -4.99 4.01 8.72
N PHE A 169 -4.03 3.75 7.82
CA PHE A 169 -2.81 4.53 7.75
C PHE A 169 -3.10 6.01 7.45
N TRP A 170 -3.87 6.30 6.39
CA TRP A 170 -4.07 7.69 5.96
C TRP A 170 -5.07 8.46 6.81
N GLN A 171 -6.12 7.82 7.34
CA GLN A 171 -7.03 8.45 8.28
C GLN A 171 -6.27 8.98 9.50
N HIS A 172 -5.35 8.15 10.01
CA HIS A 172 -4.48 8.53 11.12
C HIS A 172 -3.52 9.66 10.75
N ALA A 173 -2.86 9.56 9.59
CA ALA A 173 -1.93 10.59 9.10
C ALA A 173 -2.62 11.95 8.91
N ILE A 174 -3.82 11.97 8.33
CA ILE A 174 -4.63 13.19 8.14
C ILE A 174 -5.02 13.79 9.49
N ALA A 175 -5.47 12.95 10.44
CA ALA A 175 -5.84 13.41 11.77
C ALA A 175 -4.64 14.03 12.53
N GLN A 176 -3.43 13.47 12.36
CA GLN A 176 -2.23 13.94 13.04
C GLN A 176 -1.65 15.23 12.46
N ASP A 177 -1.72 15.45 11.15
CA ASP A 177 -1.11 16.59 10.46
C ASP A 177 -2.10 17.31 9.54
N ARG A 178 -3.27 17.65 10.09
CA ARG A 178 -4.36 18.29 9.35
C ARG A 178 -3.94 19.55 8.59
N PRO A 179 -3.13 20.48 9.16
CA PRO A 179 -2.71 21.68 8.42
C PRO A 179 -1.94 21.37 7.14
N ARG A 180 -1.09 20.34 7.13
CA ARG A 180 -0.40 19.90 5.91
C ARG A 180 -1.38 19.34 4.89
N PHE A 181 -2.30 18.48 5.31
CA PHE A 181 -3.29 17.91 4.40
C PHE A 181 -4.27 18.96 3.87
N ASP A 182 -4.58 20.01 4.62
CA ASP A 182 -5.35 21.15 4.11
C ASP A 182 -4.62 21.87 2.96
N GLN A 183 -3.29 21.98 3.02
CA GLN A 183 -2.49 22.50 1.91
C GLN A 183 -2.50 21.55 0.72
N LEU A 184 -2.30 20.25 0.94
CA LEU A 184 -2.35 19.25 -0.14
C LEU A 184 -3.73 19.19 -0.81
N THR A 185 -4.83 19.37 -0.07
CA THR A 185 -6.17 19.47 -0.63
C THR A 185 -6.33 20.69 -1.52
N LYS A 186 -5.73 21.84 -1.18
CA LYS A 186 -5.73 23.01 -2.08
C LYS A 186 -5.00 22.72 -3.38
N VAL A 187 -3.85 22.04 -3.31
CA VAL A 187 -3.10 21.66 -4.50
C VAL A 187 -3.86 20.62 -5.33
N TYR A 188 -4.54 19.67 -4.67
CA TYR A 188 -5.42 18.70 -5.33
C TYR A 188 -6.52 19.39 -6.15
N GLU A 189 -7.21 20.36 -5.56
CA GLU A 189 -8.27 21.10 -6.28
C GLU A 189 -7.69 22.01 -7.38
N LEU A 190 -6.52 22.62 -7.18
CA LEU A 190 -5.83 23.38 -8.23
C LEU A 190 -5.50 22.49 -9.44
N MET A 191 -4.98 21.29 -9.20
CA MET A 191 -4.62 20.34 -10.25
C MET A 191 -5.81 19.75 -11.00
N LYS A 192 -7.03 19.90 -10.47
CA LYS A 192 -8.27 19.54 -11.15
C LYS A 192 -8.88 20.68 -11.98
N SER A 193 -8.30 21.88 -11.93
CA SER A 193 -8.77 23.01 -12.74
C SER A 193 -8.36 22.84 -14.22
N ASP A 194 -9.03 23.55 -15.13
CA ASP A 194 -8.78 23.44 -16.58
C ASP A 194 -7.39 23.97 -16.99
N GLU A 195 -6.79 24.87 -16.20
CA GLU A 195 -5.46 25.46 -16.41
C GLU A 195 -4.64 25.46 -15.11
N PRO A 196 -4.15 24.29 -14.64
CA PRO A 196 -3.43 24.23 -13.38
C PRO A 196 -2.05 24.91 -13.50
N ASP A 197 -1.69 25.77 -12.53
CA ASP A 197 -0.29 26.21 -12.36
C ASP A 197 0.53 25.06 -11.78
N THR A 198 0.91 24.15 -12.68
CA THR A 198 1.70 22.95 -12.37
C THR A 198 3.05 23.30 -11.76
N ALA A 199 3.68 24.41 -12.15
CA ALA A 199 4.99 24.79 -11.64
C ALA A 199 4.92 25.23 -10.17
N GLN A 200 3.89 25.96 -9.78
CA GLN A 200 3.65 26.29 -8.38
C GLN A 200 3.25 25.04 -7.58
N ALA A 201 2.35 24.21 -8.11
CA ALA A 201 1.92 22.97 -7.47
C ALA A 201 3.10 22.00 -7.23
N ILE A 202 4.01 21.84 -8.20
CA ILE A 202 5.24 21.03 -8.07
C ILE A 202 6.09 21.54 -6.91
N ARG A 203 6.35 22.86 -6.86
CA ARG A 203 7.17 23.45 -5.80
C ARG A 203 6.56 23.26 -4.41
N GLU A 204 5.24 23.36 -4.31
CA GLU A 204 4.51 23.20 -3.05
C GLU A 204 4.40 21.71 -2.62
N VAL A 205 4.23 20.78 -3.57
CA VAL A 205 4.02 19.35 -3.30
C VAL A 205 5.32 18.59 -3.14
N LEU A 206 6.23 18.69 -4.12
CA LEU A 206 7.52 18.01 -4.05
C LEU A 206 8.44 18.67 -3.02
N GLY A 207 8.26 19.98 -2.79
CA GLY A 207 9.13 20.76 -1.92
C GLY A 207 10.59 20.72 -2.36
N LYS A 208 11.48 21.28 -1.53
CA LYS A 208 12.91 20.98 -1.64
C LYS A 208 13.16 19.63 -0.97
N PRO A 209 13.85 18.67 -1.62
CA PRO A 209 14.19 17.41 -0.99
C PRO A 209 15.10 17.67 0.21
N ALA A 210 14.82 16.96 1.30
CA ALA A 210 15.66 16.97 2.49
C ALA A 210 16.84 16.01 2.26
N VAL A 211 17.77 16.43 1.39
CA VAL A 211 18.87 15.58 0.94
C VAL A 211 19.79 15.25 2.12
N PRO A 212 20.02 13.96 2.43
CA PRO A 212 20.87 13.58 3.55
C PRO A 212 22.32 14.04 3.38
N SER A 213 23.00 14.29 4.51
CA SER A 213 24.38 14.76 4.54
C SER A 213 25.39 13.79 3.94
N PHE A 214 25.08 12.49 3.94
CA PHE A 214 25.93 11.45 3.35
C PHE A 214 25.90 11.43 1.81
N VAL A 215 24.93 12.09 1.18
CA VAL A 215 24.88 12.22 -0.28
C VAL A 215 25.96 13.19 -0.75
N LYS A 216 26.83 12.71 -1.63
CA LYS A 216 27.97 13.45 -2.18
C LYS A 216 27.77 13.72 -3.66
N ILE A 217 28.33 14.82 -4.13
CA ILE A 217 28.31 15.22 -5.53
C ILE A 217 29.73 15.15 -6.08
N ASP A 218 29.94 14.37 -7.12
CA ASP A 218 31.19 14.33 -7.88
C ASP A 218 30.99 14.99 -9.25
N ARG A 219 31.84 15.98 -9.54
CA ARG A 219 31.92 16.75 -10.79
C ARG A 219 33.33 16.70 -11.39
N SER A 220 34.08 15.65 -11.10
CA SER A 220 35.45 15.45 -11.59
C SER A 220 35.54 15.41 -13.12
N LYS A 221 34.43 15.11 -13.81
CA LYS A 221 34.31 15.17 -15.27
C LYS A 221 33.40 16.34 -15.68
N PRO A 222 33.77 17.12 -16.71
CA PRO A 222 33.04 18.35 -17.08
C PRO A 222 31.59 18.10 -17.53
N ASP A 223 31.34 16.97 -18.20
CA ASP A 223 30.02 16.68 -18.77
C ASP A 223 29.16 15.82 -17.83
N TRP A 224 29.67 15.42 -16.67
CA TRP A 224 29.02 14.46 -15.79
C TRP A 224 28.81 15.04 -14.39
N VAL A 225 27.63 14.77 -13.83
CA VAL A 225 27.33 15.02 -12.42
C VAL A 225 26.93 13.70 -11.79
N ILE A 226 27.73 13.20 -10.86
CA ILE A 226 27.49 11.92 -10.19
C ILE A 226 27.02 12.19 -8.76
N VAL A 227 25.83 11.70 -8.43
CA VAL A 227 25.31 11.65 -7.06
C VAL A 227 25.78 10.34 -6.44
N LEU A 228 26.70 10.42 -5.49
CA LEU A 228 27.28 9.28 -4.79
C LEU A 228 26.53 9.04 -3.47
N VAL A 229 26.07 7.81 -3.25
CA VAL A 229 25.31 7.42 -2.06
C VAL A 229 25.95 6.19 -1.40
N PRO A 230 26.56 6.34 -0.22
CA PRO A 230 26.93 5.20 0.62
C PRO A 230 25.68 4.44 1.07
N VAL A 231 25.67 3.12 0.92
CA VAL A 231 24.54 2.26 1.31
C VAL A 231 25.08 1.12 2.17
N TYR A 232 24.56 0.97 3.39
CA TYR A 232 24.79 -0.20 4.22
C TYR A 232 23.67 -1.22 4.06
N THR A 233 24.01 -2.49 4.05
CA THR A 233 23.03 -3.57 3.91
C THR A 233 23.43 -4.80 4.72
N ASP A 234 22.45 -5.48 5.28
CA ASP A 234 22.62 -6.80 5.89
C ASP A 234 22.26 -7.96 4.94
N ILE A 235 21.85 -7.63 3.71
CA ILE A 235 21.59 -8.60 2.66
C ILE A 235 22.92 -9.20 2.22
N GLN A 236 23.07 -10.51 2.35
CA GLN A 236 24.31 -11.20 2.01
C GLN A 236 24.35 -11.70 0.56
N ASP A 237 23.21 -11.73 -0.13
CA ASP A 237 23.07 -12.20 -1.51
C ASP A 237 23.67 -11.21 -2.52
N ASP A 238 24.85 -11.53 -3.06
CA ASP A 238 25.57 -10.67 -4.00
C ASP A 238 24.86 -10.51 -5.35
N GLU A 239 24.18 -11.56 -5.82
CA GLU A 239 23.48 -11.52 -7.10
C GLU A 239 22.29 -10.57 -7.01
N PHE A 240 21.51 -10.68 -5.95
CA PHE A 240 20.41 -9.76 -5.69
C PHE A 240 20.91 -8.32 -5.54
N LEU A 241 21.98 -8.08 -4.76
CA LEU A 241 22.52 -6.74 -4.57
C LEU A 241 23.02 -6.12 -5.89
N ALA A 242 23.66 -6.91 -6.76
CA ALA A 242 24.08 -6.46 -8.08
C ALA A 242 22.88 -6.09 -8.95
N GLN A 243 21.83 -6.92 -8.98
CA GLN A 243 20.60 -6.63 -9.72
C GLN A 243 19.88 -5.39 -9.20
N ALA A 244 19.77 -5.24 -7.87
CA ALA A 244 19.15 -4.08 -7.23
C ALA A 244 19.92 -2.79 -7.53
N LYS A 245 21.25 -2.84 -7.44
CA LYS A 245 22.14 -1.72 -7.80
C LYS A 245 21.95 -1.31 -9.25
N SER A 246 22.02 -2.26 -10.19
CA SER A 246 21.80 -1.99 -11.63
C SER A 246 20.44 -1.36 -11.87
N ALA A 247 19.38 -1.93 -11.28
CA ALA A 247 18.02 -1.42 -11.44
C ALA A 247 17.85 0.03 -10.96
N ILE A 248 18.48 0.38 -9.83
CA ILE A 248 18.42 1.75 -9.29
C ILE A 248 19.25 2.71 -10.15
N GLU A 249 20.50 2.36 -10.47
CA GLU A 249 21.42 3.26 -11.19
C GLU A 249 21.01 3.49 -12.65
N GLU A 250 20.57 2.45 -13.36
CA GLU A 250 20.10 2.58 -14.75
C GLU A 250 18.87 3.47 -14.85
N LEU A 251 17.96 3.41 -13.86
CA LEU A 251 16.77 4.26 -13.84
C LEU A 251 17.11 5.68 -13.39
N TRP A 252 18.05 5.85 -12.46
CA TRP A 252 18.56 7.14 -12.01
C TRP A 252 19.74 7.64 -12.86
N GLN A 253 19.52 7.64 -14.18
CA GLN A 253 20.40 8.26 -15.16
C GLN A 253 19.57 9.14 -16.10
N VAL A 254 20.02 10.38 -16.32
CA VAL A 254 19.35 11.29 -17.25
C VAL A 254 20.36 12.18 -17.97
N ARG A 255 20.14 12.40 -19.25
CA ARG A 255 20.89 13.36 -20.06
C ARG A 255 20.05 14.61 -20.29
N ASP A 256 20.64 15.77 -20.10
CA ASP A 256 20.01 17.07 -20.35
C ASP A 256 21.00 18.00 -21.07
N GLY A 257 20.81 18.16 -22.37
CA GLY A 257 21.80 18.77 -23.26
C GLY A 257 23.12 18.00 -23.26
N ASP A 258 24.19 18.70 -22.92
CA ASP A 258 25.55 18.15 -22.85
C ASP A 258 25.87 17.50 -21.49
N LEU A 259 25.03 17.73 -20.47
CA LEU A 259 25.23 17.18 -19.14
C LEU A 259 24.56 15.82 -19.00
N THR A 260 25.30 14.88 -18.39
CA THR A 260 24.79 13.58 -17.96
C THR A 260 24.79 13.51 -16.44
N TYR A 261 23.62 13.23 -15.87
CA TYR A 261 23.43 13.01 -14.45
C TYR A 261 23.34 11.52 -14.16
N LEU A 262 24.05 11.07 -13.12
CA LEU A 262 24.14 9.67 -12.73
C LEU A 262 23.96 9.54 -11.22
N LEU A 263 23.29 8.48 -10.80
CA LEU A 263 23.34 8.00 -9.42
C LEU A 263 24.33 6.84 -9.33
N ALA A 264 25.16 6.84 -8.28
CA ALA A 264 26.12 5.79 -8.00
C ALA A 264 26.05 5.35 -6.53
N LEU A 265 25.79 4.07 -6.30
CA LEU A 265 25.64 3.43 -5.01
C LEU A 265 26.94 2.76 -4.56
N GLU A 266 27.40 3.06 -3.36
CA GLU A 266 28.52 2.38 -2.71
C GLU A 266 27.99 1.41 -1.65
N ILE A 267 27.73 0.16 -2.04
CA ILE A 267 27.14 -0.85 -1.15
C ILE A 267 28.21 -1.45 -0.23
N ARG A 268 27.93 -1.44 1.08
CA ARG A 268 28.76 -2.01 2.15
C ARG A 268 27.93 -3.01 2.95
N LYS A 269 28.38 -4.26 3.03
CA LYS A 269 27.71 -5.28 3.83
C LYS A 269 28.04 -5.13 5.32
N VAL A 270 27.04 -5.34 6.16
CA VAL A 270 27.17 -5.55 7.61
C VAL A 270 26.61 -6.94 7.95
N PRO A 271 27.02 -7.53 9.10
CA PRO A 271 26.49 -8.83 9.51
C PRO A 271 24.97 -8.78 9.77
N PRO A 272 24.21 -9.84 9.41
CA PRO A 272 22.82 -9.95 9.80
C PRO A 272 22.68 -10.12 11.32
N VAL A 273 21.53 -9.71 11.85
CA VAL A 273 21.31 -9.63 13.31
C VAL A 273 20.06 -10.37 13.78
N ALA A 274 19.32 -10.96 12.85
CA ALA A 274 18.10 -11.71 13.06
C ALA A 274 18.11 -12.96 12.18
N GLU A 275 17.28 -13.94 12.50
CA GLU A 275 17.18 -15.16 11.72
C GLU A 275 16.32 -14.96 10.47
N ARG A 276 16.60 -15.73 9.42
CA ARG A 276 15.81 -15.67 8.19
C ARG A 276 14.36 -16.09 8.49
N GLY A 277 13.40 -15.27 8.10
CA GLY A 277 11.96 -15.46 8.35
C GLY A 277 11.46 -14.74 9.61
N GLU A 278 12.35 -14.21 10.45
CA GLU A 278 11.95 -13.53 11.69
C GLU A 278 11.20 -12.23 11.40
N ARG A 279 10.23 -11.90 12.27
CA ARG A 279 9.55 -10.61 12.25
C ARG A 279 10.37 -9.62 13.06
N ILE A 280 10.77 -8.52 12.43
CA ILE A 280 11.55 -7.47 13.07
C ILE A 280 10.81 -6.13 13.06
N ASP A 281 11.14 -5.25 14.01
CA ASP A 281 10.87 -3.82 13.87
C ASP A 281 11.92 -3.24 12.92
N VAL A 282 11.50 -2.98 11.67
CA VAL A 282 12.35 -2.46 10.61
C VAL A 282 12.99 -1.11 10.98
N ARG A 283 12.26 -0.23 11.68
CA ARG A 283 12.79 1.09 12.04
C ARG A 283 13.86 0.96 13.12
N ALA A 284 13.58 0.19 14.16
CA ALA A 284 14.56 -0.08 15.22
C ALA A 284 15.81 -0.78 14.64
N HIS A 285 15.61 -1.72 13.72
CA HIS A 285 16.68 -2.42 13.02
C HIS A 285 17.54 -1.47 12.16
N ALA A 286 16.92 -0.63 11.32
CA ALA A 286 17.63 0.36 10.52
C ALA A 286 18.42 1.37 11.38
N GLY A 287 18.00 1.62 12.62
CA GLY A 287 18.73 2.45 13.59
C GLY A 287 20.08 1.86 14.04
N ARG A 288 20.37 0.58 13.74
CA ARG A 288 21.62 -0.08 14.12
C ARG A 288 22.76 0.11 13.11
N PHE A 289 22.42 0.54 11.90
CA PHE A 289 23.39 0.77 10.82
C PHE A 289 24.04 2.16 11.00
N PRO A 290 25.28 2.37 10.50
CA PRO A 290 25.91 3.68 10.54
C PRO A 290 25.03 4.79 9.94
N GLU A 291 25.12 6.00 10.48
CA GLU A 291 24.33 7.16 10.05
C GLU A 291 24.94 7.89 8.84
N ASP A 292 26.18 7.56 8.47
CA ASP A 292 26.91 8.15 7.33
C ASP A 292 26.56 7.51 5.98
N GLY A 293 25.44 6.80 5.91
CA GLY A 293 24.94 6.18 4.69
C GLY A 293 23.46 5.81 4.79
N ALA A 294 22.89 5.48 3.65
CA ALA A 294 21.57 4.88 3.56
C ALA A 294 21.57 3.43 4.07
N VAL A 295 20.39 2.88 4.32
CA VAL A 295 20.21 1.46 4.68
C VAL A 295 19.35 0.75 3.64
N PHE A 296 19.78 -0.44 3.23
CA PHE A 296 19.00 -1.33 2.39
C PHE A 296 18.83 -2.67 3.08
N THR A 297 17.62 -3.00 3.51
CA THR A 297 17.34 -4.15 4.40
C THR A 297 16.08 -4.91 3.98
N THR A 298 15.82 -6.04 4.63
CA THR A 298 14.59 -6.85 4.50
C THR A 298 13.78 -6.84 5.80
N GLY A 299 12.67 -7.59 5.84
CA GLY A 299 11.85 -7.79 7.04
C GLY A 299 10.57 -6.98 7.07
N ALA A 300 10.31 -6.16 6.04
CA ALA A 300 9.06 -5.42 5.91
C ALA A 300 7.92 -6.33 5.42
N GLN A 301 6.69 -5.99 5.78
CA GLN A 301 5.49 -6.64 5.25
C GLN A 301 5.16 -6.18 3.82
N ALA A 302 5.42 -4.90 3.55
CA ALA A 302 5.36 -4.29 2.22
C ALA A 302 6.66 -3.49 2.02
N THR A 303 7.19 -3.52 0.79
CA THR A 303 8.37 -2.73 0.46
C THR A 303 8.05 -1.26 0.65
N HIS A 304 8.85 -0.55 1.43
CA HIS A 304 8.67 0.87 1.71
C HIS A 304 9.99 1.51 2.10
N SER A 305 9.99 2.84 2.17
CA SER A 305 11.15 3.62 2.55
C SER A 305 10.88 4.60 3.67
N LEU A 306 11.93 4.95 4.40
CA LEU A 306 11.95 6.13 5.24
C LEU A 306 12.80 7.20 4.56
N VAL A 307 12.18 8.36 4.31
CA VAL A 307 12.82 9.49 3.63
C VAL A 307 14.17 9.82 4.28
N GLY A 308 15.20 9.88 3.44
CA GLY A 308 16.56 10.21 3.83
C GLY A 308 17.30 9.11 4.60
N ARG A 309 16.75 7.90 4.74
CA ARG A 309 17.36 6.87 5.59
C ARG A 309 17.41 5.48 5.00
N TYR A 310 16.28 4.84 4.71
CA TYR A 310 16.30 3.42 4.36
C TYR A 310 15.26 3.03 3.31
N VAL A 311 15.55 1.94 2.60
CA VAL A 311 14.56 1.11 1.89
C VAL A 311 14.50 -0.25 2.58
N ALA A 312 13.29 -0.70 2.91
CA ALA A 312 13.04 -1.99 3.53
C ALA A 312 12.17 -2.85 2.62
N LEU A 313 12.70 -4.01 2.25
CA LEU A 313 12.09 -4.91 1.29
C LEU A 313 11.12 -5.88 1.95
N ALA A 314 10.02 -6.15 1.25
CA ALA A 314 9.10 -7.22 1.56
C ALA A 314 9.28 -8.44 0.65
N PRO A 315 8.81 -9.63 1.07
CA PRO A 315 8.73 -10.80 0.20
C PRO A 315 7.77 -10.58 -0.98
N GLY A 316 8.12 -11.11 -2.16
CA GLY A 316 7.25 -11.11 -3.34
C GLY A 316 7.92 -10.56 -4.59
N ASP A 317 7.15 -10.38 -5.67
CA ASP A 317 7.67 -9.71 -6.86
C ASP A 317 7.75 -8.20 -6.62
N LEU A 318 8.89 -7.59 -6.93
CA LEU A 318 9.13 -6.14 -6.81
C LEU A 318 9.55 -5.57 -8.17
N PRO A 319 8.75 -4.71 -8.79
CA PRO A 319 9.15 -4.05 -10.02
C PRO A 319 10.41 -3.21 -9.83
N ARG A 320 11.36 -3.29 -10.76
CA ARG A 320 12.61 -2.51 -10.74
C ARG A 320 12.38 -1.00 -10.57
N ARG A 321 11.34 -0.47 -11.22
CA ARG A 321 10.98 0.95 -11.12
C ARG A 321 10.43 1.33 -9.76
N THR A 322 9.63 0.46 -9.14
CA THR A 322 9.20 0.65 -7.75
C THR A 322 10.40 0.70 -6.82
N LEU A 323 11.39 -0.20 -6.98
CA LEU A 323 12.63 -0.12 -6.20
C LEU A 323 13.38 1.22 -6.40
N ALA A 324 13.47 1.72 -7.63
CA ALA A 324 14.10 3.01 -7.90
C ALA A 324 13.31 4.20 -7.33
N HIS A 325 11.97 4.13 -7.31
CA HIS A 325 11.10 5.11 -6.63
C HIS A 325 11.36 5.13 -5.12
N GLU A 326 11.35 3.95 -4.49
CA GLU A 326 11.68 3.79 -3.07
C GLU A 326 13.06 4.37 -2.74
N PHE A 327 14.05 4.13 -3.62
CA PHE A 327 15.37 4.73 -3.47
C PHE A 327 15.38 6.25 -3.62
N GLY A 328 14.47 6.83 -4.41
CA GLY A 328 14.26 8.28 -4.45
C GLY A 328 13.94 8.88 -3.07
N HIS A 329 13.24 8.15 -2.20
CA HIS A 329 13.03 8.59 -0.83
C HIS A 329 14.32 8.66 -0.02
N VAL A 330 15.25 7.74 -0.23
CA VAL A 330 16.59 7.79 0.39
C VAL A 330 17.35 9.06 -0.02
N LEU A 331 17.14 9.56 -1.25
CA LEU A 331 17.71 10.83 -1.71
C LEU A 331 17.04 12.07 -1.09
N GLY A 332 15.99 11.88 -0.28
CA GLY A 332 15.28 12.95 0.40
C GLY A 332 14.01 13.42 -0.32
N PHE A 333 13.64 12.78 -1.44
CA PHE A 333 12.37 13.08 -2.11
C PHE A 333 11.19 12.53 -1.33
N ARG A 334 10.09 13.28 -1.34
CA ARG A 334 8.79 12.78 -0.92
C ARG A 334 8.05 12.22 -2.12
N ASP A 335 7.03 11.43 -1.85
CA ASP A 335 6.01 11.09 -2.82
C ASP A 335 5.48 12.34 -3.52
N GLY A 336 5.37 12.27 -4.84
CA GLY A 336 4.81 13.34 -5.66
C GLY A 336 3.32 13.18 -5.98
N TYR A 337 2.69 12.10 -5.54
CA TYR A 337 1.22 12.01 -5.60
C TYR A 337 0.62 13.06 -4.69
N ILE A 338 -0.43 13.71 -5.18
CA ILE A 338 -1.15 14.70 -4.41
C ILE A 338 -2.23 13.96 -3.65
N ARG A 339 -2.10 13.92 -2.31
CA ARG A 339 -3.09 13.34 -1.42
C ARG A 339 -3.79 14.45 -0.65
N GLY A 340 -4.95 14.85 -1.17
CA GLY A 340 -5.90 15.68 -0.45
C GLY A 340 -6.85 14.81 0.38
N TYR A 341 -7.81 15.47 1.02
CA TYR A 341 -8.89 14.78 1.71
C TYR A 341 -10.18 15.61 1.71
N ARG A 342 -11.30 14.93 1.97
CA ARG A 342 -12.57 15.54 2.34
C ARG A 342 -12.98 15.01 3.71
N ASP A 343 -13.43 15.90 4.58
CA ASP A 343 -13.96 15.53 5.90
C ASP A 343 -15.40 14.99 5.77
N LEU A 344 -15.62 13.75 6.22
CA LEU A 344 -16.92 13.09 6.23
C LEU A 344 -17.54 13.07 7.65
N GLY A 345 -16.95 13.81 8.60
CA GLY A 345 -17.39 13.89 9.99
C GLY A 345 -17.29 12.55 10.70
N GLU A 346 -18.44 12.02 11.13
CA GLU A 346 -18.50 10.76 11.90
C GLU A 346 -17.98 9.54 11.14
N ARG A 347 -17.89 9.62 9.80
CA ARG A 347 -17.39 8.55 8.94
C ARG A 347 -15.89 8.66 8.64
N GLY A 348 -15.18 9.59 9.28
CA GLY A 348 -13.77 9.86 9.06
C GLY A 348 -13.53 10.75 7.85
N PHE A 349 -12.47 10.46 7.10
CA PHE A 349 -12.05 11.20 5.91
C PHE A 349 -12.27 10.40 4.62
N GLU A 350 -12.47 11.09 3.52
CA GLU A 350 -12.26 10.56 2.17
C GLU A 350 -10.88 10.99 1.71
N ILE A 351 -9.98 10.05 1.48
CA ILE A 351 -8.65 10.29 0.90
C ILE A 351 -8.81 10.49 -0.60
N LEU A 352 -8.36 11.65 -1.08
CA LEU A 352 -8.41 12.02 -2.49
C LEU A 352 -6.99 11.98 -3.06
N GLU A 353 -6.76 11.15 -4.06
CA GLU A 353 -5.42 10.92 -4.59
C GLU A 353 -5.36 11.20 -6.09
N LEU A 354 -4.45 12.09 -6.48
CA LEU A 354 -4.03 12.24 -7.87
C LEU A 354 -2.68 11.57 -8.04
N THR A 355 -2.63 10.58 -8.91
CA THR A 355 -1.38 9.96 -9.35
C THR A 355 -1.03 10.40 -10.76
N SER A 356 0.25 10.31 -11.11
CA SER A 356 0.73 10.60 -12.45
C SER A 356 0.46 12.05 -12.89
N VAL A 357 0.31 12.94 -11.91
CA VAL A 357 0.20 14.40 -12.09
C VAL A 357 1.44 14.95 -12.78
N PHE A 358 2.59 14.39 -12.41
CA PHE A 358 3.87 14.66 -13.02
C PHE A 358 4.38 13.35 -13.63
N ASP A 359 4.93 13.43 -14.84
CA ASP A 359 5.57 12.31 -15.55
C ASP A 359 6.96 12.01 -14.97
N ASP A 360 7.03 11.92 -13.64
CA ASP A 360 8.26 11.73 -12.88
C ASP A 360 8.15 10.52 -11.94
N ILE A 361 9.29 9.88 -11.66
CA ILE A 361 9.33 8.62 -10.90
C ILE A 361 8.78 8.76 -9.48
N MET A 362 8.85 9.94 -8.86
CA MET A 362 8.35 10.19 -7.51
C MET A 362 6.83 10.38 -7.49
N SER A 363 6.24 10.77 -8.62
CA SER A 363 4.79 10.99 -8.78
C SER A 363 4.06 9.84 -9.48
N ALA A 364 4.81 8.97 -10.15
CA ALA A 364 4.30 7.83 -10.91
C ALA A 364 5.32 6.67 -10.88
N PRO A 365 5.29 5.78 -9.87
CA PRO A 365 6.36 4.84 -9.54
C PRO A 365 6.38 3.65 -10.50
N ARG A 366 5.27 3.47 -11.25
CA ARG A 366 5.08 2.40 -12.23
C ARG A 366 5.53 2.81 -13.63
N GLU A 367 5.56 4.10 -13.92
CA GLU A 367 5.69 4.58 -15.31
C GLU A 367 6.47 5.89 -15.47
N GLY A 368 6.47 6.75 -14.46
CA GLY A 368 7.18 8.02 -14.46
C GLY A 368 8.68 7.84 -14.54
N ARG A 369 9.35 8.90 -15.01
CA ARG A 369 10.77 8.88 -15.34
C ARG A 369 11.60 9.65 -14.33
N VAL A 370 12.86 9.27 -14.16
CA VAL A 370 13.80 10.18 -13.50
C VAL A 370 14.06 11.35 -14.45
N GLN A 371 13.92 12.57 -13.95
CA GLN A 371 14.12 13.80 -14.71
C GLN A 371 15.37 14.55 -14.22
N ALA A 372 15.96 15.37 -15.08
CA ALA A 372 17.09 16.23 -14.71
C ALA A 372 16.74 17.21 -13.57
N ALA A 373 15.46 17.58 -13.45
CA ALA A 373 14.95 18.37 -12.34
C ALA A 373 15.23 17.73 -10.96
N HIS A 374 15.15 16.39 -10.83
CA HIS A 374 15.48 15.72 -9.58
C HIS A 374 16.95 15.97 -9.20
N PHE A 375 17.87 15.80 -10.14
CA PHE A 375 19.28 16.05 -9.87
C PHE A 375 19.54 17.51 -9.51
N ARG A 376 18.93 18.47 -10.23
CA ARG A 376 19.04 19.89 -9.89
C ARG A 376 18.56 20.19 -8.46
N LEU A 377 17.42 19.63 -8.06
CA LEU A 377 16.91 19.78 -6.69
C LEU A 377 17.86 19.20 -5.64
N ILE A 378 18.53 18.08 -5.92
CA ILE A 378 19.57 17.52 -5.05
C ILE A 378 20.73 18.51 -4.93
N LEU A 379 21.22 19.02 -6.07
CA LEU A 379 22.35 19.94 -6.12
C LEU A 379 22.07 21.23 -5.36
N ASP A 380 20.92 21.87 -5.62
CA ASP A 380 20.51 23.10 -4.96
C ASP A 380 20.44 22.91 -3.44
N SER A 381 19.85 21.79 -2.98
CA SER A 381 19.75 21.44 -1.56
C SER A 381 21.13 21.24 -0.91
N ARG A 382 22.09 20.61 -1.60
CA ARG A 382 23.47 20.41 -1.09
C ARG A 382 24.32 21.68 -1.15
N GLU A 383 24.06 22.56 -2.10
CA GLU A 383 24.77 23.83 -2.28
C GLU A 383 24.18 24.98 -1.43
N GLY A 384 23.07 24.74 -0.71
CA GLY A 384 22.43 25.75 0.13
C GLY A 384 21.70 26.85 -0.66
N LYS A 385 21.27 26.56 -1.89
CA LYS A 385 20.44 27.43 -2.72
C LYS A 385 18.97 27.05 -2.56
#